data_AF-A0A1L5YCK5-F1
#
_entry.id   AF-A0A1L5YCK5-F1
#
_cell.length_a   1.000
_cell.length_b   1.000
_cell.length_c   1.000
_cell.angle_alpha   90.00
_cell.angle_beta   90.00
_cell.angle_gamma   90.00
#
_symmetry.space_group_name_H-M   'P 1'
#
loop_
_entity.id
_entity.type
_entity.pdbx_description
1 polymer ?
#
loop_
_entity_poly.entity_id
_entity_poly.type
_entity_poly.pdbx_seq_one_letter_code
_entity_poly.pdbx_strand_id
1 'polypeptide(L)'
;MNNSYLDGIYGIFTIDSMDQREVLGYRIAFLIIGVSFAGLLLQWETYGGAGAWPWIFPLITSLGLALRWIHIYLRFLHRALQLLWLIGTVSVFVLALRNGFRELLPLFVHEPFSIWAVAPFFASVVGVGIKEFFCFHRLEAIGVVLFLPAALLGYLSGYLAETMSFTLLISSSFLLLILAIQKFSVKSSADIGDKSIFNYLEAQRRGM
;
A
#
# COMPACT_ATOMS: atom_id res chain seq x y z
N MET A 1 13.45 10.15 -29.42
CA MET A 1 12.77 9.32 -28.39
C MET A 1 13.43 7.96 -28.42
N ASN A 2 14.27 7.63 -27.44
CA ASN A 2 14.98 6.34 -27.40
C ASN A 2 14.08 5.29 -26.74
N ASN A 3 13.44 4.44 -27.54
CA ASN A 3 12.88 3.19 -27.03
C ASN A 3 14.06 2.33 -26.58
N SER A 4 14.13 2.06 -25.28
CA SER A 4 15.14 1.15 -24.74
C SER A 4 14.63 -0.27 -24.98
N TYR A 5 15.31 -1.03 -25.84
CA TYR A 5 15.05 -2.44 -26.03
C TYR A 5 15.58 -3.20 -24.81
N LEU A 6 14.72 -4.00 -24.19
CA LEU A 6 15.04 -4.81 -23.01
C LEU A 6 14.79 -6.28 -23.33
N ASP A 7 15.71 -7.14 -22.93
CA ASP A 7 15.55 -8.58 -23.04
C ASP A 7 14.60 -9.08 -21.95
N GLY A 8 13.46 -9.65 -22.36
CA GLY A 8 12.53 -10.36 -21.50
C GLY A 8 12.68 -11.88 -21.65
N ILE A 9 12.09 -12.62 -20.71
CA ILE A 9 12.11 -14.09 -20.66
C ILE A 9 11.49 -14.71 -21.92
N TYR A 10 10.43 -14.11 -22.46
CA TYR A 10 9.72 -14.57 -23.65
C TYR A 10 10.00 -13.72 -24.90
N GLY A 11 11.01 -12.86 -24.86
CA GLY A 11 11.43 -12.03 -25.99
C GLY A 11 11.67 -10.57 -25.63
N ILE A 12 12.12 -9.80 -26.62
CA ILE A 12 12.46 -8.39 -26.46
C ILE A 12 11.17 -7.57 -26.27
N PHE A 13 11.19 -6.64 -25.31
CA PHE A 13 10.13 -5.67 -25.12
C PHE A 13 10.71 -4.25 -25.06
N THR A 14 9.85 -3.26 -25.29
CA THR A 14 10.21 -1.85 -25.21
C THR A 14 9.39 -1.16 -24.13
N ILE A 15 9.98 -0.13 -23.53
CA ILE A 15 9.32 0.78 -22.60
C ILE A 15 9.10 2.09 -23.34
N ASP A 16 7.84 2.53 -23.39
CA ASP A 16 7.45 3.77 -24.03
C ASP A 16 7.27 4.92 -23.01
N SER A 17 6.85 6.08 -23.49
CA SER A 17 6.63 7.26 -22.64
C SER A 17 5.36 7.18 -21.79
N MET A 18 4.38 6.36 -22.17
CA MET A 18 3.17 6.11 -21.40
C MET A 18 3.50 5.25 -20.18
N ASP A 19 4.31 4.21 -20.35
CA ASP A 19 4.81 3.37 -19.26
C ASP A 19 5.54 4.19 -18.19
N GLN A 20 6.40 5.11 -18.63
CA GLN A 20 7.13 5.99 -17.72
C GLN A 20 6.19 6.88 -16.91
N ARG A 21 5.09 7.35 -17.51
CA ARG A 21 4.06 8.14 -16.81
C ARG A 21 3.28 7.30 -15.81
N GLU A 22 2.94 6.06 -16.15
CA GLU A 22 2.27 5.15 -15.22
C GLU A 22 3.15 4.81 -14.01
N VAL A 23 4.44 4.55 -14.23
CA VAL A 23 5.42 4.35 -13.16
C VAL A 23 5.52 5.59 -12.28
N LEU A 24 5.61 6.78 -12.88
CA LEU A 24 5.66 8.03 -12.12
C LEU A 24 4.37 8.21 -11.29
N GLY A 25 3.20 7.95 -11.88
CA GLY A 25 1.91 7.98 -11.18
C GLY A 25 1.87 7.01 -10.00
N TYR A 26 2.36 5.79 -10.18
CA TYR A 26 2.50 4.80 -9.12
C TYR A 26 3.42 5.30 -7.99
N ARG A 27 4.61 5.84 -8.32
CA ARG A 27 5.56 6.36 -7.33
C ARG A 27 5.00 7.53 -6.53
N ILE A 28 4.31 8.46 -7.20
CA ILE A 28 3.64 9.59 -6.54
C ILE A 28 2.54 9.08 -5.62
N ALA A 29 1.69 8.17 -6.08
CA ALA A 29 0.65 7.58 -5.25
C ALA A 29 1.26 6.88 -4.02
N PHE A 30 2.31 6.09 -4.21
CA PHE A 30 3.00 5.39 -3.12
C PHE A 30 3.65 6.35 -2.11
N LEU A 31 4.21 7.48 -2.58
CA LEU A 31 4.70 8.55 -1.70
C LEU A 31 3.58 9.20 -0.89
N ILE A 32 2.43 9.47 -1.51
CA ILE A 32 1.26 10.02 -0.80
C ILE A 32 0.76 9.05 0.27
N ILE A 33 0.79 7.74 0.04
CA ILE A 33 0.48 6.73 1.08
C ILE A 33 1.42 6.90 2.27
N GLY A 34 2.74 6.93 2.03
CA GLY A 34 3.75 7.07 3.09
C GLY A 34 3.59 8.38 3.88
N VAL A 35 3.44 9.51 3.18
CA VAL A 35 3.25 10.82 3.81
C VAL A 35 1.95 10.87 4.61
N SER A 36 0.85 10.34 4.05
CA SER A 36 -0.45 10.37 4.72
C SER A 36 -0.46 9.47 5.95
N PHE A 37 0.18 8.30 5.87
CA PHE A 37 0.23 7.38 7.00
C PHE A 37 1.10 7.93 8.14
N ALA A 38 2.29 8.45 7.82
CA ALA A 38 3.16 9.10 8.80
C ALA A 38 2.50 10.36 9.38
N GLY A 39 1.89 11.19 8.55
CA GLY A 39 1.17 12.41 8.97
C GLY A 39 0.00 12.10 9.90
N LEU A 40 -0.78 11.06 9.59
CA LEU A 40 -1.88 10.58 10.45
C LEU A 40 -1.36 10.21 11.84
N LEU A 41 -0.32 9.37 11.92
CA LEU A 41 0.19 8.87 13.20
C LEU A 41 0.88 9.97 14.00
N LEU A 42 1.68 10.83 13.35
CA LEU A 42 2.33 11.96 14.01
C LEU A 42 1.32 12.97 14.55
N GLN A 43 0.26 13.27 13.79
CA GLN A 43 -0.81 14.14 14.27
C GLN A 43 -1.57 13.49 15.44
N TRP A 44 -1.83 12.19 15.37
CA TRP A 44 -2.45 11.45 16.46
C TRP A 44 -1.59 11.54 17.72
N GLU A 45 -0.30 11.25 17.63
CA GLU A 45 0.63 11.29 18.77
C GLU A 45 0.69 12.68 19.43
N THR A 46 0.69 13.75 18.63
CA THR A 46 0.92 15.12 19.11
C THR A 46 -0.33 15.85 19.55
N TYR A 47 -1.45 15.66 18.86
CA TYR A 47 -2.70 16.42 19.07
C TYR A 47 -3.93 15.54 19.31
N GLY A 48 -3.76 14.21 19.35
CA GLY A 48 -4.84 13.24 19.54
C GLY A 48 -5.51 12.78 18.23
N GLY A 49 -6.16 11.62 18.29
CA GLY A 49 -6.76 10.97 17.12
C GLY A 49 -7.95 11.72 16.50
N ALA A 50 -8.67 12.54 17.29
CA ALA A 50 -9.91 13.18 16.83
C ALA A 50 -9.70 14.17 15.66
N GLY A 51 -8.51 14.76 15.55
CA GLY A 51 -8.15 15.70 14.48
C GLY A 51 -7.49 15.07 13.26
N ALA A 52 -7.04 13.81 13.35
CA ALA A 52 -6.17 13.19 12.33
C ALA A 52 -6.94 12.51 11.19
N TRP A 53 -8.27 12.44 11.26
CA TRP A 53 -9.12 11.87 10.21
C TRP A 53 -8.93 12.43 8.79
N PRO A 54 -8.54 13.70 8.55
CA PRO A 54 -8.35 14.20 7.18
C PRO A 54 -7.29 13.43 6.40
N TRP A 55 -6.26 12.87 7.08
CA TRP A 55 -5.21 12.06 6.46
C TRP A 55 -5.71 10.73 5.88
N ILE A 56 -6.89 10.27 6.30
CA ILE A 56 -7.49 9.03 5.81
C ILE A 56 -7.86 9.14 4.32
N PHE A 57 -8.32 10.32 3.88
CA PHE A 57 -8.71 10.55 2.49
C PHE A 57 -7.55 10.39 1.49
N PRO A 58 -6.41 11.10 1.63
CA PRO A 58 -5.27 10.90 0.75
C PRO A 58 -4.69 9.49 0.90
N LEU A 59 -4.74 8.87 2.08
CA LEU A 59 -4.27 7.50 2.28
C LEU A 59 -5.09 6.47 1.48
N ILE A 60 -6.42 6.52 1.58
CA ILE A 60 -7.32 5.61 0.85
C ILE A 60 -7.22 5.80 -0.65
N THR A 61 -7.29 7.06 -1.10
CA THR A 61 -7.31 7.39 -2.52
C THR A 61 -5.98 7.06 -3.20
N SER A 62 -4.86 7.37 -2.55
CA SER A 62 -3.53 7.05 -3.08
C SER A 62 -3.25 5.55 -3.10
N LEU A 63 -3.75 4.76 -2.13
CA LEU A 63 -3.66 3.30 -2.21
C LEU A 63 -4.45 2.75 -3.41
N GLY A 64 -5.66 3.25 -3.66
CA GLY A 64 -6.44 2.87 -4.84
C GLY A 64 -5.74 3.23 -6.16
N LEU A 65 -5.13 4.41 -6.25
CA LEU A 65 -4.34 4.84 -7.40
C LEU A 65 -3.08 3.99 -7.57
N ALA A 66 -2.37 3.67 -6.48
CA ALA A 66 -1.23 2.78 -6.51
C ALA A 66 -1.63 1.39 -7.04
N LEU A 67 -2.76 0.84 -6.56
CA LEU A 67 -3.31 -0.42 -7.07
C LEU A 67 -3.76 -0.34 -8.52
N ARG A 68 -4.04 0.84 -9.09
CA ARG A 68 -4.37 0.97 -10.51
C ARG A 68 -3.13 0.79 -11.40
N TRP A 69 -1.99 1.34 -11.00
CA TRP A 69 -0.76 1.36 -11.80
C TRP A 69 0.30 0.34 -11.39
N ILE A 70 0.09 -0.38 -10.28
CA ILE A 70 1.01 -1.41 -9.84
C ILE A 70 1.04 -2.57 -10.84
N HIS A 71 2.22 -2.83 -11.41
CA HIS A 71 2.40 -3.95 -12.33
C HIS A 71 2.62 -5.24 -11.53
N ILE A 72 1.59 -6.09 -11.44
CA ILE A 72 1.65 -7.41 -10.78
C ILE A 72 1.33 -8.48 -11.82
N TYR A 73 2.24 -9.44 -12.04
CA TYR A 73 2.04 -10.53 -13.00
C TYR A 73 0.82 -11.40 -12.66
N LEU A 74 0.63 -11.69 -11.37
CA LEU A 74 -0.47 -12.51 -10.88
C LEU A 74 -1.76 -11.68 -10.77
N ARG A 75 -2.59 -11.71 -11.82
CA ARG A 75 -3.89 -11.01 -11.85
C ARG A 75 -4.81 -11.38 -10.68
N PHE A 76 -4.78 -12.63 -10.21
CA PHE A 76 -5.56 -13.05 -9.03
C PHE A 76 -5.15 -12.26 -7.78
N LEU A 77 -3.83 -12.18 -7.52
CA LEU A 77 -3.30 -11.41 -6.40
C LEU A 77 -3.68 -9.94 -6.52
N HIS A 78 -3.50 -9.34 -7.70
CA HIS A 78 -3.85 -7.94 -7.94
C HIS A 78 -5.32 -7.63 -7.64
N ARG A 79 -6.25 -8.47 -8.11
CA ARG A 79 -7.69 -8.33 -7.82
C ARG A 79 -8.01 -8.53 -6.35
N ALA A 80 -7.35 -9.47 -5.67
CA ALA A 80 -7.54 -9.68 -4.25
C ALA A 80 -7.16 -8.41 -3.46
N LEU A 81 -6.04 -7.75 -3.80
CA LEU A 81 -5.65 -6.48 -3.18
C LEU A 81 -6.68 -5.38 -3.43
N GLN A 82 -7.19 -5.26 -4.66
CA GLN A 82 -8.24 -4.28 -4.99
C GLN A 82 -9.53 -4.53 -4.19
N LEU A 83 -9.93 -5.79 -4.01
CA LEU A 83 -11.10 -6.15 -3.19
C LEU A 83 -10.86 -5.83 -1.72
N LEU A 84 -9.69 -6.18 -1.18
CA LEU A 84 -9.31 -5.86 0.19
C LEU A 84 -9.33 -4.35 0.45
N TRP A 85 -8.75 -3.56 -0.46
CA TRP A 85 -8.81 -2.09 -0.43
C TRP A 85 -10.25 -1.58 -0.48
N LEU A 86 -11.08 -2.09 -1.38
CA LEU A 86 -12.47 -1.65 -1.53
C LEU A 86 -13.29 -1.96 -0.27
N ILE A 87 -13.21 -3.19 0.25
CA ILE A 87 -13.93 -3.61 1.46
C ILE A 87 -13.49 -2.74 2.64
N GLY A 88 -12.18 -2.57 2.84
CA GLY A 88 -11.66 -1.74 3.93
C GLY A 88 -12.07 -0.28 3.81
N THR A 89 -12.07 0.28 2.59
CA THR A 89 -12.53 1.65 2.31
C THR A 89 -14.01 1.82 2.66
N VAL A 90 -14.86 0.90 2.20
CA VAL A 90 -16.30 0.91 2.52
C VAL A 90 -16.51 0.83 4.02
N SER A 91 -15.78 -0.05 4.72
CA SER A 91 -15.85 -0.16 6.18
C SER A 91 -15.50 1.15 6.89
N VAL A 92 -14.44 1.85 6.46
CA VAL A 92 -14.07 3.17 7.01
C VAL A 92 -15.22 4.17 6.84
N PHE A 93 -15.81 4.25 5.65
CA PHE A 93 -16.95 5.15 5.41
C PHE A 93 -18.19 4.77 6.24
N VAL A 94 -18.51 3.48 6.35
CA VAL A 94 -19.64 3.02 7.16
C VAL A 94 -19.43 3.37 8.64
N LEU A 95 -18.23 3.17 9.17
CA LEU A 95 -17.89 3.55 10.55
C LEU A 95 -17.93 5.07 10.75
N ALA A 96 -17.42 5.84 9.78
CA ALA A 96 -17.44 7.30 9.82
C ALA A 96 -18.87 7.86 9.76
N LEU A 97 -19.75 7.28 8.97
CA LEU A 97 -21.15 7.69 8.89
C LEU A 97 -21.95 7.34 10.15
N ARG A 98 -21.59 6.25 10.84
CA ARG A 98 -22.24 5.81 12.08
C ARG A 98 -21.81 6.60 13.31
N ASN A 99 -20.51 6.91 13.42
CA ASN A 99 -19.93 7.49 14.64
C ASN A 99 -19.43 8.93 14.45
N GLY A 100 -19.31 9.40 13.20
CA GLY A 100 -18.65 10.66 12.84
C GLY A 100 -17.18 10.47 12.50
N PHE A 101 -16.66 11.29 11.57
CA PHE A 101 -15.25 11.24 11.14
C PHE A 101 -14.25 11.52 12.27
N ARG A 102 -14.60 12.44 13.18
CA ARG A 102 -13.73 12.80 14.33
C ARG A 102 -13.59 11.64 15.33
N GLU A 103 -14.63 10.84 15.50
CA GLU A 103 -14.61 9.72 16.45
C GLU A 103 -13.99 8.45 15.86
N LEU A 104 -13.66 8.41 14.56
CA LEU A 104 -13.22 7.18 13.91
C LEU A 104 -11.89 6.63 14.43
N LEU A 105 -10.90 7.48 14.67
CA LEU A 105 -9.61 7.03 15.23
C LEU A 105 -9.71 6.72 16.74
N PRO A 106 -10.35 7.58 17.57
CA PRO A 106 -10.66 7.23 18.97
C PRO A 106 -11.44 5.92 19.13
N LEU A 107 -12.37 5.62 18.21
CA LEU A 107 -13.15 4.39 18.21
C LEU A 107 -12.27 3.14 18.21
N PHE A 108 -11.14 3.15 17.49
CA PHE A 108 -10.24 1.98 17.46
C PHE A 108 -9.54 1.71 18.80
N VAL A 109 -9.45 2.71 19.68
CA VAL A 109 -8.88 2.56 21.03
C VAL A 109 -9.97 2.12 22.01
N HIS A 110 -11.14 2.75 21.93
CA HIS A 110 -12.27 2.45 22.82
C HIS A 110 -12.94 1.10 22.53
N GLU A 111 -13.02 0.74 21.25
CA GLU A 111 -13.64 -0.50 20.76
C GLU A 111 -12.67 -1.22 19.80
N PRO A 112 -11.59 -1.86 20.31
CA PRO A 112 -10.53 -2.44 19.47
C PRO A 112 -11.05 -3.44 18.42
N PHE A 113 -12.14 -4.15 18.72
CA PHE A 113 -12.74 -5.10 17.78
C PHE A 113 -13.20 -4.44 16.46
N SER A 114 -13.48 -3.14 16.46
CA SER A 114 -13.81 -2.38 15.24
C SER A 114 -12.66 -2.36 14.22
N ILE A 115 -11.40 -2.60 14.64
CA ILE A 115 -10.25 -2.71 13.74
C ILE A 115 -10.44 -3.87 12.74
N TRP A 116 -11.15 -4.95 13.10
CA TRP A 116 -11.45 -6.04 12.15
C TRP A 116 -12.22 -5.57 10.92
N ALA A 117 -13.07 -4.55 11.05
CA ALA A 117 -13.80 -4.02 9.92
C ALA A 117 -12.88 -3.34 8.90
N VAL A 118 -11.81 -2.69 9.36
CA VAL A 118 -10.84 -1.97 8.50
C VAL A 118 -9.58 -2.77 8.21
N ALA A 119 -9.38 -3.92 8.85
CA ALA A 119 -8.25 -4.83 8.62
C ALA A 119 -8.03 -5.19 7.13
N PRO A 120 -9.07 -5.39 6.29
CA PRO A 120 -8.88 -5.59 4.86
C PRO A 120 -8.10 -4.46 4.17
N PHE A 121 -8.28 -3.20 4.60
CA PHE A 121 -7.50 -2.08 4.06
C PHE A 121 -6.01 -2.27 4.32
N PHE A 122 -5.63 -2.56 5.58
CA PHE A 122 -4.25 -2.79 5.96
C PHE A 122 -3.67 -4.05 5.29
N ALA A 123 -4.46 -5.11 5.11
CA ALA A 123 -4.04 -6.28 4.34
C ALA A 123 -3.70 -5.92 2.88
N SER A 124 -4.42 -4.99 2.26
CA SER A 124 -4.04 -4.46 0.94
C SER A 124 -2.72 -3.69 0.97
N VAL A 125 -2.46 -2.87 2.00
CA VAL A 125 -1.17 -2.17 2.18
C VAL A 125 -0.03 -3.19 2.34
N VAL A 126 -0.23 -4.21 3.17
CA VAL A 126 0.70 -5.33 3.36
C VAL A 126 1.00 -6.01 2.04
N GLY A 127 -0.03 -6.31 1.23
CA GLY A 127 0.17 -6.95 -0.07
C GLY A 127 1.00 -6.11 -1.06
N VAL A 128 0.85 -4.79 -1.04
CA VAL A 128 1.74 -3.89 -1.80
C VAL A 128 3.17 -3.97 -1.24
N GLY A 129 3.34 -3.96 0.08
CA GLY A 129 4.64 -4.11 0.73
C GLY A 129 5.33 -5.44 0.44
N ILE A 130 4.57 -6.55 0.37
CA ILE A 130 5.08 -7.88 0.00
C ILE A 130 5.70 -7.84 -1.39
N LYS A 131 5.04 -7.21 -2.36
CA LYS A 131 5.62 -7.02 -3.70
C LYS A 131 6.97 -6.31 -3.60
N GLU A 132 7.04 -5.22 -2.84
CA GLU A 132 8.29 -4.46 -2.69
C GLU A 132 9.41 -5.26 -1.99
N PHE A 133 9.06 -6.03 -0.96
CA PHE A 133 10.01 -6.86 -0.22
C PHE A 133 10.58 -7.99 -1.08
N PHE A 134 9.72 -8.81 -1.70
CA PHE A 134 10.16 -9.99 -2.44
C PHE A 134 10.69 -9.66 -3.84
N CYS A 135 10.13 -8.65 -4.53
CA CYS A 135 10.58 -8.32 -5.88
C CYS A 135 11.86 -7.48 -5.88
N PHE A 136 12.04 -6.58 -4.90
CA PHE A 136 13.17 -5.63 -4.91
C PHE A 136 14.14 -5.80 -3.73
N HIS A 137 13.91 -6.76 -2.83
CA HIS A 137 14.76 -7.04 -1.67
C HIS A 137 15.01 -5.79 -0.80
N ARG A 138 14.00 -4.92 -0.71
CA ARG A 138 14.06 -3.68 0.07
C ARG A 138 13.75 -3.99 1.53
N LEU A 139 14.74 -3.84 2.39
CA LEU A 139 14.59 -4.11 3.83
C LEU A 139 13.58 -3.14 4.47
N GLU A 140 13.41 -1.94 3.94
CA GLU A 140 12.43 -0.97 4.41
C GLU A 140 10.99 -1.49 4.30
N ALA A 141 10.72 -2.41 3.36
CA ALA A 141 9.42 -3.04 3.25
C ALA A 141 9.06 -3.92 4.47
N ILE A 142 10.03 -4.29 5.33
CA ILE A 142 9.78 -4.95 6.63
C ILE A 142 8.82 -4.13 7.50
N GLY A 143 8.88 -2.79 7.41
CA GLY A 143 7.97 -1.93 8.16
C GLY A 143 6.50 -2.24 7.84
N VAL A 144 6.18 -2.47 6.57
CA VAL A 144 4.82 -2.79 6.16
C VAL A 144 4.51 -4.28 6.26
N VAL A 145 5.46 -5.15 5.91
CA VAL A 145 5.22 -6.61 5.85
C VAL A 145 5.19 -7.26 7.23
N LEU A 146 5.97 -6.75 8.19
CA LEU A 146 6.06 -7.31 9.54
C LEU A 146 5.53 -6.37 10.61
N PHE A 147 5.99 -5.11 10.66
CA PHE A 147 5.64 -4.24 11.80
C PHE A 147 4.16 -3.85 11.80
N LEU A 148 3.59 -3.51 10.65
CA LEU A 148 2.17 -3.17 10.53
C LEU A 148 1.25 -4.32 11.01
N PRO A 149 1.35 -5.57 10.49
CA PRO A 149 0.51 -6.65 10.98
C PRO A 149 0.82 -7.05 12.42
N ALA A 150 2.09 -7.01 12.86
CA ALA A 150 2.45 -7.29 14.25
C ALA A 150 1.81 -6.27 15.21
N ALA A 151 1.80 -4.98 14.85
CA ALA A 151 1.15 -3.94 15.63
C ALA A 151 -0.37 -4.17 15.75
N LEU A 152 -1.06 -4.37 14.62
CA LEU A 152 -2.52 -4.50 14.60
C LEU A 152 -2.98 -5.78 15.28
N LEU A 153 -2.37 -6.93 14.95
CA LEU A 153 -2.74 -8.22 15.53
C LEU A 153 -2.30 -8.31 17.00
N GLY A 154 -1.12 -7.79 17.33
CA GLY A 154 -0.63 -7.73 18.71
C GLY A 154 -1.53 -6.90 19.62
N TYR A 155 -2.03 -5.76 19.12
CA TYR A 155 -3.01 -4.95 19.82
C TYR A 155 -4.36 -5.67 19.96
N LEU A 156 -4.90 -6.21 18.86
CA LEU A 156 -6.19 -6.91 18.82
C LEU A 156 -6.24 -8.17 19.71
N SER A 157 -5.12 -8.86 19.85
CA SER A 157 -5.00 -10.07 20.67
C SER A 157 -4.70 -9.77 22.14
N GLY A 158 -4.36 -8.53 22.48
CA GLY A 158 -3.89 -8.14 23.80
C GLY A 158 -2.47 -8.61 24.14
N TYR A 159 -1.73 -9.19 23.18
CA TYR A 159 -0.34 -9.61 23.40
C TYR A 159 0.65 -8.44 23.44
N LEU A 160 0.35 -7.33 22.76
CA LEU A 160 1.16 -6.12 22.78
C LEU A 160 0.43 -5.00 23.52
N ALA A 161 1.17 -4.27 24.35
CA ALA A 161 0.69 -3.04 24.96
C ALA A 161 0.36 -1.98 23.88
N GLU A 162 -0.56 -1.07 24.20
CA GLU A 162 -0.98 0.01 23.29
C GLU A 162 0.21 0.83 22.80
N THR A 163 1.08 1.28 23.71
CA THR A 163 2.27 2.07 23.38
C THR A 163 3.20 1.33 22.43
N MET A 164 3.45 0.03 22.65
CA MET A 164 4.32 -0.77 21.80
C MET A 164 3.72 -0.97 20.40
N SER A 165 2.40 -1.20 20.33
CA SER A 165 1.67 -1.31 19.06
C SER A 165 1.75 0.00 18.29
N PHE A 166 1.57 1.14 18.96
CA PHE A 166 1.66 2.45 18.35
C PHE A 166 3.08 2.79 17.87
N THR A 167 4.11 2.46 18.65
CA THR A 167 5.52 2.59 18.22
C THR A 167 5.83 1.76 16.97
N LEU A 168 5.29 0.54 16.88
CA LEU A 168 5.43 -0.29 15.68
C LEU A 168 4.71 0.32 14.47
N LEU A 169 3.52 0.90 14.65
CA LEU A 169 2.81 1.61 13.58
C LEU A 169 3.60 2.83 13.09
N ILE A 170 4.12 3.65 14.00
CA ILE A 170 4.95 4.81 13.65
C ILE A 170 6.18 4.34 12.86
N SER A 171 6.90 3.35 13.39
CA SER A 171 8.08 2.79 12.74
C SER A 171 7.76 2.23 11.34
N SER A 172 6.61 1.55 11.21
CA SER A 172 6.08 1.06 9.93
C SER A 172 5.87 2.20 8.93
N SER A 173 5.23 3.30 9.37
CA SER A 173 4.91 4.44 8.50
C SER A 173 6.16 5.17 8.01
N PHE A 174 7.18 5.33 8.86
CA PHE A 174 8.44 5.94 8.48
C PHE A 174 9.23 5.07 7.50
N LEU A 175 9.30 3.76 7.74
CA LEU A 175 9.95 2.83 6.81
C LEU A 175 9.25 2.82 5.45
N LEU A 176 7.91 2.87 5.42
CA LEU A 176 7.13 3.03 4.18
C LEU A 176 7.47 4.34 3.47
N LEU A 177 7.57 5.44 4.19
CA LEU A 177 7.93 6.73 3.62
C LEU A 177 9.35 6.72 3.03
N ILE A 178 10.33 6.17 3.75
CA ILE A 178 11.70 6.01 3.24
C ILE A 178 11.70 5.14 1.98
N LEU A 179 11.02 3.99 2.01
CA LEU A 179 10.86 3.12 0.86
C LEU A 179 10.29 3.89 -0.34
N ALA A 180 9.22 4.66 -0.13
CA ALA A 180 8.57 5.41 -1.19
C ALA A 180 9.47 6.50 -1.80
N ILE A 181 10.24 7.21 -0.99
CA ILE A 181 11.21 8.21 -1.45
C ILE A 181 12.31 7.53 -2.27
N GLN A 182 12.85 6.40 -1.80
CA GLN A 182 13.92 5.69 -2.50
C GLN A 182 13.51 5.20 -3.90
N LYS A 183 12.22 4.96 -4.15
CA LYS A 183 11.74 4.53 -5.48
C LYS A 183 12.06 5.56 -6.57
N PHE A 184 12.16 6.84 -6.25
CA PHE A 184 12.49 7.88 -7.24
C PHE A 184 13.92 7.79 -7.77
N SER A 185 14.83 7.16 -7.03
CA SER A 185 16.23 6.97 -7.44
C SER A 185 16.45 5.78 -8.37
N VAL A 186 15.40 4.98 -8.65
CA VAL A 186 15.48 3.75 -9.46
C VAL A 186 14.97 4.01 -10.88
N LYS A 187 15.56 3.33 -11.89
CA LYS A 187 15.07 3.36 -13.28
C LYS A 187 13.61 2.89 -13.35
N SER A 188 12.80 3.52 -14.20
CA SER A 188 11.37 3.17 -14.34
C SER A 188 11.15 1.73 -14.82
N SER A 189 12.11 1.15 -15.55
CA SER A 189 12.08 -0.24 -16.01
C SER A 189 11.96 -1.26 -14.87
N ALA A 190 12.45 -0.92 -13.67
CA ALA A 190 12.36 -1.81 -12.52
C ALA A 190 10.92 -2.00 -12.03
N ASP A 191 10.07 -0.96 -12.12
CA ASP A 191 8.70 -0.99 -11.59
C ASP A 191 7.66 -1.57 -12.57
N ILE A 192 7.98 -1.62 -13.87
CA ILE A 192 7.12 -2.14 -14.94
C ILE A 192 7.13 -3.67 -14.98
N GLY A 193 8.28 -4.27 -14.65
CA GLY A 193 8.51 -5.70 -14.86
C GLY A 193 8.70 -6.06 -16.34
N ASP A 194 8.80 -7.35 -16.61
CA ASP A 194 8.99 -7.94 -17.92
C ASP A 194 7.66 -8.05 -18.67
N LYS A 195 7.45 -7.17 -19.64
CA LYS A 195 6.26 -7.16 -20.49
C LYS A 195 6.08 -8.43 -21.33
N SER A 196 7.17 -9.14 -21.66
CA SER A 196 7.08 -10.38 -22.43
C SER A 196 6.30 -11.47 -21.66
N ILE A 197 6.44 -11.50 -20.33
CA ILE A 197 5.66 -12.41 -19.46
C ILE A 197 4.17 -12.07 -19.51
N PHE A 198 3.81 -10.79 -19.47
CA PHE A 198 2.40 -10.37 -19.57
C PHE A 198 1.78 -10.79 -20.91
N ASN A 199 2.51 -10.58 -22.01
CA ASN A 199 2.07 -10.98 -23.34
C ASN A 199 1.90 -12.51 -23.45
N TYR A 200 2.86 -13.27 -22.92
CA TYR A 200 2.81 -14.73 -22.91
C TYR A 200 1.61 -15.26 -22.10
N LEU A 201 1.42 -14.77 -20.87
CA LEU A 201 0.29 -15.17 -20.03
C LEU A 201 -1.07 -14.80 -20.64
N GLU A 202 -1.13 -13.72 -21.42
CA GLU A 202 -2.33 -13.32 -22.13
C GLU A 202 -2.60 -14.21 -23.36
N ALA A 203 -1.56 -14.57 -24.12
CA ALA A 203 -1.66 -15.52 -25.23
C ALA A 203 -2.15 -16.89 -24.75
N GLN A 204 -1.54 -17.44 -23.70
CA GLN A 204 -1.94 -18.72 -23.10
C GLN A 204 -3.40 -18.70 -22.64
N ARG A 205 -3.89 -17.57 -22.10
CA ARG A 205 -5.30 -17.43 -21.70
C ARG A 205 -6.25 -17.35 -22.91
N ARG A 206 -5.80 -16.78 -24.03
CA ARG A 206 -6.57 -16.71 -25.28
C ARG A 206 -6.54 -18.03 -26.07
N GLY A 207 -5.81 -19.04 -25.59
CA GLY A 207 -5.70 -20.34 -26.26
C GLY A 207 -4.85 -20.31 -27.53
N MET A 208 -3.94 -19.33 -27.63
CA MET A 208 -2.95 -19.22 -28.71
C MET A 208 -1.58 -19.68 -28.22
#